data_AF-A0ABD5U9V5-F1
#
_entry.id   AF-A0ABD5U9V5-F1
#
_cell.length_a   1.000
_cell.length_b   1.000
_cell.length_c   1.000
_cell.angle_alpha   90.00
_cell.angle_beta   90.00
_cell.angle_gamma   90.00
#
_symmetry.space_group_name_H-M   'P 1'
#
loop_
_entity.id
_entity.type
_entity.pdbx_description
1 polymer ?
#
loop_
_entity_poly.entity_id
_entity_poly.type
_entity_poly.pdbx_seq_one_letter_code
_entity_poly.pdbx_strand_id
1 'polypeptide(L)' 'MFGRLGRTGFAGVLLVLGGLALLALENVVIAGGIALVLLGLLLVARGLVGSMLSAFGMR' A
#
# COMPACT_ATOMS: atom_id res chain seq x y z
N MET A 1 9.86 9.23 -0.81
CA MET A 1 9.89 8.67 -2.19
C MET A 1 8.72 9.12 -3.06
N PHE A 2 7.82 10.00 -2.56
CA PHE A 2 6.61 10.43 -3.26
C PHE A 2 6.84 11.00 -4.67
N GLY A 3 8.03 11.54 -4.96
CA GLY A 3 8.40 11.98 -6.32
C GLY A 3 8.56 10.86 -7.36
N ARG A 4 8.74 9.58 -6.98
CA ARG A 4 8.83 8.43 -7.91
C ARG A 4 7.51 7.67 -8.08
N LEU A 5 6.47 8.05 -7.32
CA LEU A 5 5.21 7.31 -7.28
C LEU A 5 4.37 7.51 -8.56
N GLY A 6 4.73 8.51 -9.37
CA GLY A 6 3.97 8.92 -10.56
C GLY A 6 2.60 9.49 -10.18
N ARG A 7 1.92 10.10 -11.16
CA ARG A 7 0.56 10.64 -10.95
C ARG A 7 -0.43 9.55 -10.51
N THR A 8 -0.27 8.34 -11.04
CA THR A 8 -1.13 7.19 -10.76
C THR A 8 -0.95 6.62 -9.36
N GLY A 9 0.28 6.43 -8.89
CA GLY A 9 0.50 5.91 -7.54
C GLY A 9 0.13 6.93 -6.46
N PHE A 10 0.30 8.24 -6.72
CA PHE A 10 -0.19 9.28 -5.81
C PHE A 10 -1.71 9.26 -5.70
N ALA A 11 -2.43 9.16 -6.83
CA ALA A 11 -3.87 8.99 -6.84
C ALA A 11 -4.31 7.71 -6.09
N GLY A 12 -3.57 6.61 -6.23
CA GLY A 12 -3.81 5.37 -5.50
C GLY A 12 -3.68 5.55 -3.98
N VAL A 13 -2.65 6.25 -3.51
CA VAL A 13 -2.48 6.56 -2.07
C VAL A 13 -3.64 7.40 -1.55
N LEU A 14 -4.08 8.41 -2.32
CA LEU A 14 -5.23 9.23 -1.93
C LEU A 14 -6.52 8.42 -1.85
N LEU A 15 -6.76 7.50 -2.79
CA LEU A 15 -7.92 6.61 -2.74
C LEU A 15 -7.88 5.67 -1.53
N VAL A 16 -6.73 5.11 -1.20
CA VAL A 16 -6.57 4.26 -0.01
C VAL A 16 -6.86 5.06 1.26
N LEU A 17 -6.28 6.26 1.39
CA LEU A 17 -6.51 7.11 2.54
C LEU A 17 -7.97 7.57 2.64
N GLY A 18 -8.60 7.91 1.52
CA GLY A 18 -10.02 8.26 1.45
C GLY A 18 -10.93 7.10 1.85
N GLY A 19 -10.67 5.89 1.35
CA GLY A 19 -11.42 4.69 1.72
C GLY A 19 -11.29 4.35 3.21
N LEU A 20 -10.08 4.41 3.76
CA LEU A 20 -9.86 4.22 5.20
C LEU A 20 -10.53 5.31 6.05
N ALA A 21 -10.53 6.56 5.60
CA ALA A 21 -11.22 7.65 6.29
C ALA A 21 -12.74 7.41 6.33
N LEU A 22 -13.34 6.99 5.20
CA LEU A 22 -14.76 6.65 5.14
C LEU A 22 -15.10 5.48 6.07
N LEU A 23 -14.28 4.42 6.06
CA LEU A 23 -14.46 3.28 6.97
C LEU A 23 -14.32 3.70 8.43
N ALA A 24 -13.41 4.63 8.76
CA ALA A 24 -13.19 5.08 10.12
C ALA A 24 -14.35 5.92 10.66
N LEU A 25 -15.14 6.57 9.80
CA LEU A 25 -16.36 7.27 10.20
C LEU A 25 -17.43 6.30 10.70
N GLU A 26 -17.53 5.11 10.08
CA GLU A 26 -18.51 4.09 10.45
C GLU A 26 -18.01 3.18 11.58
N ASN A 27 -16.79 2.64 11.46
CA ASN A 27 -16.22 1.74 12.44
C ASN A 27 -14.68 1.72 12.40
N VAL A 28 -14.07 2.28 13.43
CA VAL A 28 -12.60 2.36 13.58
C VAL A 28 -11.94 0.99 13.62
N VAL A 29 -12.61 -0.03 14.18
CA VAL A 29 -12.05 -1.40 14.25
C VAL A 29 -11.97 -2.01 12.86
N ILE A 30 -13.01 -1.84 12.03
CA ILE A 30 -13.02 -2.33 10.64
C ILE A 30 -11.96 -1.58 9.81
N ALA A 31 -11.89 -0.26 9.94
CA ALA A 31 -10.89 0.55 9.27
C ALA A 31 -9.45 0.13 9.64
N GLY A 32 -9.21 -0.11 10.94
CA GLY A 32 -7.92 -0.60 11.43
C GLY A 32 -7.57 -1.99 10.87
N GLY A 33 -8.53 -2.92 10.84
CA GLY A 33 -8.36 -4.24 10.24
C GLY A 33 -7.97 -4.17 8.75
N ILE A 34 -8.69 -3.35 7.97
CA ILE A 34 -8.40 -3.16 6.55
C ILE A 34 -7.05 -2.47 6.34
N ALA A 35 -6.71 -1.48 7.17
CA ALA A 35 -5.41 -0.82 7.11
C ALA A 35 -4.25 -1.81 7.33
N LEU A 36 -4.39 -2.72 8.29
CA LEU A 36 -3.39 -3.78 8.54
C LEU A 36 -3.27 -4.74 7.36
N VAL A 37 -4.38 -5.13 6.73
CA VAL A 37 -4.37 -5.97 5.52
C VAL A 37 -3.61 -5.28 4.38
N LEU A 38 -3.89 -3.99 4.13
CA LEU A 38 -3.20 -3.22 3.09
C LEU A 38 -1.70 -3.09 3.37
N LEU A 39 -1.31 -2.85 4.62
CA LEU A 39 0.09 -2.82 5.02
C LEU A 39 0.77 -4.17 4.82
N GLY A 40 0.11 -5.27 5.20
CA GLY A 40 0.60 -6.63 4.99
C GLY A 40 0.82 -6.93 3.51
N LEU A 41 -0.15 -6.58 2.66
CA LEU A 41 -0.02 -6.70 1.21
C LEU A 41 1.16 -5.88 0.65
N LEU A 42 1.36 -4.66 1.15
CA LEU A 42 2.49 -3.84 0.73
C LEU A 42 3.84 -4.47 1.10
N LEU A 43 3.95 -5.07 2.29
CA LEU A 43 5.14 -5.80 2.71
C LEU A 43 5.39 -7.03 1.84
N VAL A 44 4.34 -7.82 1.56
CA VAL A 44 4.42 -8.98 0.67
C VAL A 44 4.86 -8.56 -0.73
N ALA A 45 4.21 -7.55 -1.31
CA ALA A 45 4.55 -7.04 -2.64
C ALA A 45 6.00 -6.54 -2.70
N ARG A 46 6.47 -5.82 -1.67
CA ARG A 46 7.85 -5.35 -1.59
C ARG A 46 8.84 -6.51 -1.50
N GLY A 47 8.53 -7.54 -0.72
CA GLY A 47 9.33 -8.76 -0.63
C GLY A 47 9.40 -9.50 -1.96
N LEU A 48 8.27 -9.66 -2.64
CA LEU A 48 8.18 -10.29 -3.96
C LEU A 48 9.02 -9.54 -5.00
N VAL A 49 8.84 -8.22 -5.12
CA VAL A 49 9.61 -7.40 -6.06
C VAL A 49 11.09 -7.46 -5.74
N GLY A 50 11.48 -7.38 -4.46
CA GLY A 50 12.88 -7.51 -4.05
C GLY A 50 13.49 -8.86 -4.45
N SER A 51 12.77 -9.96 -4.22
CA SER A 51 13.18 -11.30 -4.64
C SER A 51 13.29 -11.43 -6.16
N MET A 52 12.35 -10.84 -6.91
CA MET A 52 12.38 -10.84 -8.38
C MET A 52 13.57 -10.06 -8.93
N LEU A 53 13.81 -8.83 -8.44
CA LEU A 53 14.96 -8.01 -8.87
C LEU A 53 16.28 -8.70 -8.56
N SER A 54 16.38 -9.31 -7.37
CA SER A 54 17.55 -10.12 -6.99
C SER A 54 17.74 -11.33 -7.90
N ALA A 55 16.66 -11.98 -8.37
CA ALA A 55 16.74 -13.10 -9.30
C ALA A 55 17.26 -12.68 -10.69
N PHE A 56 17.03 -11.41 -11.06
CA PHE A 56 17.56 -10.81 -12.29
C PHE A 56 18.97 -10.20 -12.14
N GLY A 57 19.66 -10.44 -11.02
CA GLY A 57 21.01 -9.92 -10.79
C GLY A 57 21.08 -8.41 -10.50
N MET A 58 19.93 -7.76 -10.33
CA MET A 58 19.84 -6.35 -9.91
C MET A 58 19.79 -6.29 -8.37
N ARG A 59 20.92 -5.98 -7.74
CA ARG A 59 21.03 -5.64 -6.31
C ARG A 59 21.62 -4.26 -6.15
#